data_AF-A0A3S9B6B8-F1
#
_entry.id   AF-A0A3S9B6B8-F1
#
_cell.length_a   1.000
_cell.length_b   1.000
_cell.length_c   1.000
_cell.angle_alpha   90.00
_cell.angle_beta   90.00
_cell.angle_gamma   90.00
#
_symmetry.space_group_name_H-M   'P 1'
#
loop_
_entity.id
_entity.type
_entity.pdbx_description
1 polymer ?
#
loop_
_entity_poly.entity_id
_entity_poly.type
_entity_poly.pdbx_seq_one_letter_code
_entity_poly.pdbx_strand_id
1 'polypeptide(L)'
;MILKTAATLAMLAGLGLALASCQTLNEAECQTVSWQTLGQQDGAQGRATTYIGRHQEACSKHGLPIDTVAWQSGWEQGIRQYCTPDNALNRGRNGQSGENNCPADLSAGFSNAYQVGRAVYDAQTERDRLTNDLNAATQSIVSAATTEERAVIQTRLVTLQAQIPEAERRLSRARERYDDYRFGGYRGGFPGAAGYVGQPVYGGAPSAMPVIQPPLIPAYSPRPVAY
;
A
#
# COMPACT_ATOMS: atom_id res chain seq x y z
N MET A 1 46.31 -23.60 -25.06
CA MET A 1 45.16 -24.50 -24.81
C MET A 1 44.77 -24.61 -23.33
N ILE A 2 45.66 -24.33 -22.36
CA ILE A 2 45.40 -24.42 -20.91
C ILE A 2 44.51 -23.28 -20.36
N LEU A 3 44.44 -22.13 -21.04
CA LEU A 3 43.64 -20.99 -20.58
C LEU A 3 42.12 -21.13 -20.81
N LYS A 4 41.68 -22.03 -21.70
CA LYS A 4 40.26 -22.22 -22.01
C LYS A 4 39.53 -23.15 -21.03
N THR A 5 40.26 -24.03 -20.34
CA THR A 5 39.70 -25.01 -19.40
C THR A 5 39.45 -24.43 -18.00
N ALA A 6 40.18 -23.38 -17.61
CA ALA A 6 39.93 -22.67 -16.35
C ALA A 6 38.63 -21.84 -16.39
N ALA A 7 38.29 -21.29 -17.56
CA ALA A 7 37.07 -20.50 -17.75
C ALA A 7 35.78 -21.36 -17.69
N THR A 8 35.84 -22.62 -18.12
CA THR A 8 34.68 -23.53 -18.06
C THR A 8 34.44 -24.13 -16.68
N LEU A 9 35.48 -24.26 -15.83
CA LEU A 9 35.31 -24.73 -14.45
C LEU A 9 34.83 -23.63 -13.48
N ALA A 10 35.09 -22.36 -13.78
CA ALA A 10 34.57 -21.24 -13.00
C ALA A 10 33.07 -20.98 -13.23
N MET A 11 32.49 -21.51 -14.32
CA MET A 11 31.08 -21.29 -14.70
C MET A 11 30.09 -22.28 -14.04
N LEU A 12 30.59 -23.30 -13.35
CA LEU A 12 29.77 -24.31 -12.63
C LEU A 12 29.71 -24.08 -11.10
N ALA A 13 30.43 -23.10 -10.56
CA ALA A 13 30.54 -22.88 -9.11
C ALA A 13 29.63 -21.76 -8.56
N GLY A 14 28.80 -21.12 -9.41
CA GLY A 14 28.01 -19.93 -9.02
C GLY A 14 26.51 -20.14 -8.85
N LEU A 15 25.97 -21.34 -9.10
CA LEU A 15 24.51 -21.58 -9.09
C LEU A 15 24.05 -22.38 -7.86
N GLY A 16 24.62 -22.08 -6.70
CA GLY A 16 24.07 -22.43 -5.40
C GLY A 16 23.18 -21.30 -4.88
N LEU A 17 22.19 -20.88 -5.67
CA LEU A 17 21.06 -20.11 -5.15
C LEU A 17 20.30 -21.04 -4.22
N ALA A 18 20.68 -21.03 -2.94
CA ALA A 18 19.90 -21.66 -1.89
C ALA A 18 18.46 -21.14 -2.06
N LEU A 19 17.56 -22.04 -2.45
CA LEU A 19 16.14 -21.81 -2.27
C LEU A 19 15.95 -21.75 -0.76
N ALA A 20 16.13 -20.55 -0.20
CA ALA A 20 15.64 -20.24 1.13
C ALA A 20 14.14 -20.44 1.04
N SER A 21 13.70 -21.64 1.43
CA SER A 21 12.32 -21.92 1.77
C SER A 21 11.86 -20.73 2.60
N CYS A 22 10.71 -20.14 2.26
CA CYS A 22 10.11 -19.06 3.05
C CYS A 22 9.59 -19.67 4.37
N GLN A 23 10.53 -20.17 5.17
CA GLN A 23 10.30 -20.84 6.44
C GLN A 23 10.13 -19.74 7.46
N THR A 24 9.02 -19.83 8.19
CA THR A 24 8.60 -18.78 9.11
C THR A 24 9.38 -18.78 10.42
N LEU A 25 9.95 -19.94 10.78
CA LEU A 25 10.79 -20.17 11.96
C LEU A 25 11.86 -21.22 11.62
N ASN A 26 13.04 -21.09 12.19
CA ASN A 26 14.07 -22.14 12.19
C ASN A 26 13.97 -23.02 13.45
N GLU A 27 14.78 -24.08 13.52
CA GLU A 27 14.76 -25.04 14.64
C GLU A 27 14.96 -24.38 16.01
N ALA A 28 15.95 -23.49 16.14
CA ALA A 28 16.24 -22.81 17.40
C ALA A 28 15.12 -21.85 17.83
N GLU A 29 14.49 -21.18 16.87
CA GLU A 29 13.31 -20.34 17.10
C GLU A 29 12.13 -21.19 17.57
N CYS A 30 11.87 -22.33 16.92
CA CYS A 30 10.80 -23.25 17.32
C CYS A 30 10.96 -23.78 18.76
N GLN A 31 12.19 -23.92 19.26
CA GLN A 31 12.46 -24.38 20.64
C GLN A 31 12.17 -23.32 21.70
N THR A 32 12.27 -22.04 21.36
CA THR A 32 12.30 -20.93 22.33
C THR A 32 11.16 -19.94 22.16
N VAL A 33 10.39 -20.05 21.08
CA VAL A 33 9.32 -19.11 20.75
C VAL A 33 8.17 -19.14 21.77
N SER A 34 7.74 -17.96 22.19
CA SER A 34 6.45 -17.81 22.85
C SER A 34 5.35 -17.81 21.79
N TRP A 35 4.60 -18.91 21.70
CA TRP A 35 3.50 -19.06 20.72
C TRP A 35 2.46 -17.95 20.84
N GLN A 36 2.13 -17.52 22.06
CA GLN A 36 1.23 -16.40 22.28
C GLN A 36 1.78 -15.08 21.74
N THR A 37 3.06 -14.79 21.98
CA THR A 37 3.70 -13.57 21.47
C THR A 37 3.77 -13.60 19.94
N LEU A 38 4.12 -14.75 19.36
CA LEU A 38 4.17 -14.94 17.91
C LEU A 38 2.78 -14.71 17.29
N GLY A 39 1.74 -15.32 17.86
CA GLY A 39 0.36 -15.11 17.43
C GLY A 39 -0.05 -13.65 17.48
N GLN A 40 0.29 -12.93 18.56
CA GLN A 40 0.03 -11.50 18.68
C GLN A 40 0.70 -10.69 17.56
N GLN A 41 1.96 -11.00 17.23
CA GLN A 41 2.66 -10.34 16.13
C GLN A 41 2.03 -10.65 14.78
N ASP A 42 1.64 -11.91 14.54
CA ASP A 42 0.98 -12.32 13.30
C ASP A 42 -0.37 -11.63 13.10
N GLY A 43 -1.17 -11.58 14.18
CA GLY A 43 -2.43 -10.86 14.20
C GLY A 43 -2.23 -9.38 13.94
N ALA A 44 -1.26 -8.73 14.60
CA ALA A 44 -0.96 -7.31 14.41
C ALA A 44 -0.48 -6.98 12.98
N GLN A 45 0.06 -7.96 12.27
CA GLN A 45 0.41 -7.86 10.85
C GLN A 45 -0.76 -8.16 9.90
N GLY A 46 -1.93 -8.54 10.43
CA GLY A 46 -3.13 -8.87 9.65
C GLY A 46 -3.09 -10.24 8.98
N ARG A 47 -2.20 -11.14 9.42
CA ARG A 47 -2.10 -12.49 8.86
C ARG A 47 -3.37 -13.29 9.18
N ALA A 48 -3.85 -14.09 8.23
CA ALA A 48 -4.99 -14.97 8.44
C ALA A 48 -4.67 -16.05 9.49
N THR A 49 -5.69 -16.59 10.15
CA THR A 49 -5.52 -17.69 11.12
C THR A 49 -4.85 -18.93 10.50
N THR A 50 -5.04 -19.16 9.21
CA THR A 50 -4.38 -20.23 8.44
C THR A 50 -2.86 -20.09 8.38
N TYR A 51 -2.30 -18.93 8.69
CA TYR A 51 -0.86 -18.70 8.68
C TYR A 51 -0.12 -19.57 9.69
N ILE A 52 -0.77 -19.98 10.79
CA ILE A 52 -0.18 -20.92 11.76
C ILE A 52 0.27 -22.24 11.10
N GLY A 53 -0.39 -22.66 10.01
CA GLY A 53 0.02 -23.84 9.24
C GLY A 53 1.45 -23.74 8.71
N ARG A 54 1.94 -22.53 8.42
CA ARG A 54 3.34 -22.31 8.01
C ARG A 54 4.32 -22.48 9.17
N HIS A 55 3.92 -22.10 10.39
CA HIS A 55 4.72 -22.36 11.59
C HIS A 55 4.74 -23.85 11.94
N GLN A 56 3.59 -24.52 11.77
CA GLN A 56 3.50 -25.97 11.94
C GLN A 56 4.42 -26.70 10.97
N GLU A 57 4.37 -26.35 9.68
CA GLU A 57 5.27 -26.94 8.67
C GLU A 57 6.76 -26.71 9.02
N ALA A 58 7.11 -25.54 9.53
CA ALA A 58 8.47 -25.21 9.92
C ALA A 58 8.96 -26.05 11.12
N CYS A 59 8.19 -26.11 12.21
CA CYS A 59 8.64 -26.72 13.47
C CYS A 59 8.45 -28.26 13.50
N SER A 60 7.43 -28.79 12.83
CA SER A 60 7.16 -30.24 12.77
C SER A 60 8.25 -31.01 12.03
N LYS A 61 8.97 -30.38 11.08
CA LYS A 61 10.15 -30.96 10.42
C LYS A 61 11.26 -31.34 11.42
N HIS A 62 11.29 -30.69 12.58
CA HIS A 62 12.24 -30.93 13.66
C HIS A 62 11.59 -31.66 14.86
N GLY A 63 10.34 -32.13 14.72
CA GLY A 63 9.62 -32.81 15.81
C GLY A 63 9.25 -31.90 16.99
N LEU A 64 9.29 -30.57 16.81
CA LEU A 64 9.02 -29.61 17.88
C LEU A 64 7.51 -29.31 18.00
N PRO A 65 6.96 -29.25 19.23
CA PRO A 65 5.53 -29.04 19.44
C PRO A 65 5.10 -27.61 19.13
N ILE A 66 3.87 -27.46 18.66
CA ILE A 66 3.22 -26.17 18.39
C ILE A 66 2.05 -25.99 19.36
N ASP A 67 2.03 -24.89 20.11
CA ASP A 67 0.89 -24.52 20.95
C ASP A 67 -0.07 -23.64 20.16
N THR A 68 -1.02 -24.29 19.47
CA THR A 68 -2.00 -23.61 18.63
C THR A 68 -3.00 -22.77 19.43
N VAL A 69 -3.27 -23.16 20.67
CA VAL A 69 -4.20 -22.44 21.56
C VAL A 69 -3.57 -21.14 22.03
N ALA A 70 -2.31 -21.19 22.48
CA ALA A 70 -1.55 -20.00 22.85
C ALA A 70 -1.40 -19.05 21.65
N TRP A 71 -1.04 -19.57 20.48
CA TRP A 71 -0.94 -18.77 19.25
C TRP A 71 -2.26 -18.10 18.89
N GLN A 72 -3.37 -18.84 18.89
CA GLN A 72 -4.69 -18.29 18.56
C GLN A 72 -5.11 -17.20 19.55
N SER A 73 -4.87 -17.41 20.85
CA SER A 73 -5.13 -16.40 21.88
C SER A 73 -4.30 -15.13 21.69
N GLY A 74 -3.03 -15.27 21.29
CA GLY A 74 -2.19 -14.13 20.91
C GLY A 74 -2.73 -13.42 19.67
N TRP A 75 -3.07 -14.18 18.64
CA TRP A 75 -3.60 -13.68 17.36
C TRP A 75 -4.85 -12.84 17.55
N GLU A 76 -5.78 -13.29 18.39
CA GLU A 76 -7.01 -12.54 18.70
C GLU A 76 -6.73 -11.18 19.35
N GLN A 77 -5.64 -11.05 20.11
CA GLN A 77 -5.20 -9.77 20.68
C GLN A 77 -4.53 -8.90 19.61
N GLY A 78 -3.67 -9.49 18.78
CA GLY A 78 -2.94 -8.80 17.73
C GLY A 78 -3.85 -8.26 16.61
N ILE A 79 -4.78 -9.09 16.13
CA ILE A 79 -5.62 -8.77 14.97
C ILE A 79 -6.48 -7.52 15.21
N ARG A 80 -6.85 -7.25 16.45
CA ARG A 80 -7.59 -6.03 16.84
C ARG A 80 -6.78 -4.76 16.64
N GLN A 81 -5.45 -4.83 16.73
CA GLN A 81 -4.54 -3.70 16.45
C GLN A 81 -4.43 -3.44 14.94
N TYR A 82 -4.49 -4.51 14.13
CA TYR A 82 -4.54 -4.40 12.68
C TYR A 82 -5.89 -3.87 12.19
N CYS A 83 -6.99 -4.36 12.78
CA CYS A 83 -8.36 -4.10 12.37
C CYS A 83 -8.90 -2.76 12.86
N THR A 84 -8.20 -1.69 12.52
CA THR A 84 -8.60 -0.31 12.82
C THR A 84 -9.06 0.41 11.55
N PRO A 85 -10.03 1.35 11.65
CA PRO A 85 -10.43 2.20 10.54
C PRO A 85 -9.25 2.96 9.90
N ASP A 86 -8.34 3.51 10.71
CA ASP A 86 -7.16 4.23 10.21
C ASP A 86 -6.24 3.35 9.37
N ASN A 87 -5.94 2.13 9.84
CA ASN A 87 -5.13 1.20 9.08
C ASN A 87 -5.83 0.84 7.76
N ALA A 88 -7.10 0.44 7.82
CA ALA A 88 -7.89 0.15 6.62
C ALA A 88 -7.89 1.27 5.59
N LEU A 89 -8.13 2.51 6.04
CA LEU A 89 -8.14 3.71 5.20
C LEU A 89 -6.80 3.90 4.49
N ASN A 90 -5.68 3.75 5.20
CA ASN A 90 -4.34 3.86 4.64
C ASN A 90 -4.02 2.72 3.67
N ARG A 91 -4.38 1.48 4.00
CA ARG A 91 -4.18 0.33 3.12
C ARG A 91 -4.95 0.48 1.81
N GLY A 92 -6.20 0.92 1.88
CA GLY A 92 -7.02 1.22 0.71
C GLY A 92 -6.39 2.31 -0.17
N ARG A 93 -5.95 3.42 0.43
CA ARG A 93 -5.29 4.53 -0.29
C ARG A 93 -3.99 4.11 -0.98
N ASN A 94 -3.28 3.14 -0.41
CA ASN A 94 -2.05 2.59 -0.98
C ASN A 94 -2.29 1.44 -1.97
N GLY A 95 -3.54 1.12 -2.29
CA GLY A 95 -3.89 0.03 -3.23
C GLY A 95 -3.55 -1.37 -2.71
N GLN A 96 -3.29 -1.52 -1.42
CA GLN A 96 -2.99 -2.82 -0.82
C GLN A 96 -4.25 -3.70 -0.81
N SER A 97 -4.08 -5.02 -0.83
CA SER A 97 -5.21 -5.96 -0.79
C SER A 97 -6.02 -5.79 0.50
N GLY A 98 -7.35 -5.72 0.37
CA GLY A 98 -8.28 -5.56 1.49
C GLY A 98 -8.69 -6.88 2.13
N GLU A 99 -7.76 -7.84 2.28
CA GLU A 99 -8.07 -9.08 3.00
C GLU A 99 -8.57 -8.75 4.39
N ASN A 100 -9.83 -9.10 4.64
CA ASN A 100 -10.51 -8.78 5.87
C ASN A 100 -10.49 -10.01 6.77
N ASN A 101 -9.37 -10.17 7.49
CA ASN A 101 -9.22 -11.16 8.55
C ASN A 101 -9.80 -10.66 9.89
N CYS A 102 -10.59 -9.58 9.86
CA CYS A 102 -11.08 -8.94 11.06
C CYS A 102 -12.24 -9.73 11.70
N PRO A 103 -12.28 -9.78 13.04
CA PRO A 103 -13.46 -10.22 13.77
C PRO A 103 -14.75 -9.52 13.32
N ALA A 104 -15.90 -10.19 13.49
CA ALA A 104 -17.19 -9.70 13.01
C ALA A 104 -17.55 -8.30 13.55
N ASP A 105 -17.18 -8.00 14.79
CA ASP A 105 -17.37 -6.71 15.44
C ASP A 105 -16.51 -5.57 14.84
N LEU A 106 -15.43 -5.90 14.13
CA LEU A 106 -14.50 -4.92 13.51
C LEU A 106 -14.61 -4.85 11.99
N SER A 107 -15.10 -5.93 11.38
CA SER A 107 -15.12 -6.15 9.93
C SER A 107 -15.85 -5.05 9.14
N ALA A 108 -17.00 -4.57 9.62
CA ALA A 108 -17.78 -3.56 8.92
C ALA A 108 -17.08 -2.19 8.90
N GLY A 109 -16.55 -1.75 10.05
CA GLY A 109 -15.81 -0.48 10.17
C GLY A 109 -14.53 -0.48 9.34
N PHE A 110 -13.76 -1.58 9.42
CA PHE A 110 -12.57 -1.79 8.61
C PHE A 110 -12.89 -1.74 7.10
N SER A 111 -13.91 -2.47 6.66
CA SER A 111 -14.29 -2.51 5.24
C SER A 111 -14.73 -1.13 4.73
N ASN A 112 -15.52 -0.39 5.50
CA ASN A 112 -15.96 0.95 5.12
C ASN A 112 -14.78 1.91 4.93
N ALA A 113 -13.88 1.96 5.90
CA ALA A 113 -12.68 2.79 5.84
C ALA A 113 -11.78 2.41 4.66
N TYR A 114 -11.59 1.11 4.43
CA TYR A 114 -10.80 0.59 3.31
C TYR A 114 -11.38 1.07 1.97
N GLN A 115 -12.70 1.02 1.79
CA GLN A 115 -13.34 1.48 0.54
C GLN A 115 -13.19 2.98 0.31
N VAL A 116 -13.19 3.79 1.37
CA VAL A 116 -12.91 5.24 1.27
C VAL A 116 -11.49 5.46 0.76
N GLY A 117 -10.50 4.78 1.36
CA GLY A 117 -9.11 4.86 0.91
C GLY A 117 -8.94 4.34 -0.51
N ARG A 118 -9.55 3.19 -0.82
CA ARG A 118 -9.45 2.53 -2.12
C ARG A 118 -9.97 3.38 -3.26
N ALA A 119 -11.03 4.16 -3.03
CA ALA A 119 -11.54 5.10 -4.02
C ALA A 119 -10.49 6.15 -4.43
N VAL A 120 -9.60 6.58 -3.53
CA VAL A 120 -8.49 7.50 -3.86
C VAL A 120 -7.49 6.80 -4.77
N TYR A 121 -7.10 5.57 -4.42
CA TYR A 121 -6.17 4.78 -5.22
C TYR A 121 -6.71 4.56 -6.64
N ASP A 122 -7.95 4.07 -6.75
CA ASP A 122 -8.56 3.75 -8.05
C ASP A 122 -8.70 5.01 -8.95
N ALA A 123 -9.09 6.15 -8.36
CA ALA A 123 -9.19 7.41 -9.11
C ALA A 123 -7.80 7.94 -9.55
N GLN A 124 -6.79 7.79 -8.70
CA GLN A 124 -5.41 8.17 -8.99
C GLN A 124 -4.84 7.30 -10.12
N THR A 125 -5.01 5.98 -10.03
CA THR A 125 -4.58 5.03 -11.06
C THR A 125 -5.21 5.34 -12.41
N GLU A 126 -6.51 5.66 -12.45
CA GLU A 126 -7.18 5.99 -13.72
C GLU A 126 -6.65 7.29 -14.33
N ARG A 127 -6.45 8.34 -13.52
CA ARG A 127 -5.84 9.60 -13.98
C ARG A 127 -4.46 9.32 -14.58
N ASP A 128 -3.64 8.55 -13.88
CA ASP A 128 -2.26 8.26 -14.30
C ASP A 128 -2.24 7.43 -15.59
N ARG A 129 -3.13 6.44 -15.72
CA ARG A 129 -3.30 5.66 -16.94
C ARG A 129 -3.64 6.56 -18.13
N LEU A 130 -4.64 7.43 -18.01
CA LEU A 130 -5.04 8.36 -19.06
C LEU A 130 -3.92 9.34 -19.45
N THR A 131 -3.17 9.80 -18.45
CA THR A 131 -2.02 10.70 -18.67
C THR A 131 -0.90 9.99 -19.41
N ASN A 132 -0.59 8.75 -19.04
CA ASN A 132 0.41 7.94 -19.72
C ASN A 132 -0.01 7.61 -21.16
N ASP A 133 -1.29 7.30 -21.37
CA ASP A 133 -1.86 7.08 -22.71
C ASP A 133 -1.78 8.35 -23.57
N LEU A 134 -2.02 9.53 -22.99
CA LEU A 134 -1.89 10.81 -23.68
C LEU A 134 -0.45 11.06 -24.10
N ASN A 135 0.50 10.83 -23.20
CA ASN A 135 1.93 10.98 -23.46
C ASN A 135 2.39 10.02 -24.56
N ALA A 136 1.97 8.76 -24.49
CA ALA A 136 2.28 7.76 -25.52
C ALA A 136 1.72 8.17 -26.89
N ALA A 137 0.44 8.58 -26.96
CA ALA A 137 -0.16 9.04 -28.21
C ALA A 137 0.52 10.30 -28.76
N THR A 138 0.95 11.21 -27.87
CA THR A 138 1.69 12.44 -28.24
C THR A 138 3.08 12.11 -28.80
N GLN A 139 3.72 11.03 -28.34
CA GLN A 139 4.97 10.56 -28.94
C GLN A 139 4.71 9.88 -30.29
N SER A 140 3.67 9.04 -30.39
CA SER A 140 3.34 8.31 -31.61
C SER A 140 2.98 9.22 -32.78
N ILE A 141 2.34 10.38 -32.54
CA ILE A 141 1.96 11.29 -33.63
C ILE A 141 3.18 11.88 -34.36
N VAL A 142 4.31 12.04 -33.65
CA VAL A 142 5.56 12.58 -34.19
C VAL A 142 6.19 11.60 -35.16
N SER A 143 6.04 10.29 -34.92
CA SER A 143 6.60 9.23 -35.75
C SER A 143 5.64 8.66 -36.81
N ALA A 144 4.41 9.19 -36.92
CA ALA A 144 3.40 8.67 -37.84
C ALA A 144 3.85 8.79 -39.31
N ALA A 145 3.84 7.67 -40.04
CA ALA A 145 4.36 7.57 -41.40
C ALA A 145 3.34 7.99 -42.46
N THR A 146 2.04 7.85 -42.17
CA THR A 146 0.96 8.16 -43.11
C THR A 146 -0.04 9.16 -42.53
N THR A 147 -0.84 9.78 -43.42
CA THR A 147 -1.92 10.69 -43.04
C THR A 147 -3.04 9.98 -42.30
N GLU A 148 -3.32 8.72 -42.67
CA GLU A 148 -4.35 7.89 -42.05
C GLU A 148 -3.96 7.52 -40.61
N GLU A 149 -2.70 7.12 -40.39
CA GLU A 149 -2.17 6.82 -39.06
C GLU A 149 -2.23 8.07 -38.17
N ARG A 150 -1.82 9.22 -38.69
CA ARG A 150 -1.89 10.50 -37.98
C ARG A 150 -3.32 10.86 -37.57
N ALA A 151 -4.30 10.66 -38.45
CA ALA A 151 -5.71 10.96 -38.16
C ALA A 151 -6.27 10.09 -37.02
N VAL A 152 -5.90 8.81 -36.97
CA VAL A 152 -6.28 7.90 -35.87
C VAL A 152 -5.69 8.39 -34.55
N ILE A 153 -4.40 8.76 -34.53
CA ILE A 153 -3.74 9.24 -33.31
C ILE A 153 -4.33 10.58 -32.84
N GLN A 154 -4.63 11.50 -33.76
CA GLN A 154 -5.29 12.77 -33.44
C GLN A 154 -6.64 12.56 -32.75
N THR A 155 -7.44 11.62 -33.25
CA THR A 155 -8.74 11.27 -32.64
C THR A 155 -8.55 10.75 -31.20
N ARG A 156 -7.54 9.91 -30.98
CA ARG A 156 -7.19 9.42 -29.64
C ARG A 156 -6.74 10.54 -28.71
N LEU A 157 -5.90 11.47 -29.19
CA LEU A 157 -5.44 12.62 -28.41
C LEU A 157 -6.60 13.48 -27.90
N VAL A 158 -7.53 13.85 -28.80
CA VAL A 158 -8.70 14.66 -28.44
C VAL A 158 -9.55 13.94 -27.38
N THR A 159 -9.73 12.63 -27.53
CA THR A 159 -10.51 11.82 -26.58
C THR A 159 -9.85 11.80 -25.19
N LEU A 160 -8.54 11.53 -25.13
CA LEU A 160 -7.80 11.49 -23.86
C LEU A 160 -7.76 12.85 -23.17
N GLN A 161 -7.55 13.93 -23.94
CA GLN A 161 -7.58 15.31 -23.42
C GLN A 161 -8.94 15.67 -22.81
N ALA A 162 -10.04 15.16 -23.35
CA ALA A 162 -11.38 15.37 -22.78
C ALA A 162 -11.61 14.54 -21.50
N GLN A 163 -10.99 13.36 -21.38
CA GLN A 163 -11.21 12.44 -20.25
C GLN A 163 -10.41 12.82 -19.00
N ILE A 164 -9.19 13.35 -19.15
CA ILE A 164 -8.29 13.67 -18.03
C ILE A 164 -8.94 14.62 -17.00
N PRO A 165 -9.59 15.74 -17.39
CA PRO A 165 -10.21 16.64 -16.42
C PRO A 165 -11.31 15.97 -15.58
N GLU A 166 -12.04 14.99 -16.12
CA GLU A 166 -13.02 14.23 -15.33
C GLU A 166 -12.33 13.28 -14.34
N ALA A 167 -11.26 12.61 -14.76
CA ALA A 167 -10.47 11.77 -13.87
C ALA A 167 -9.86 12.58 -12.72
N GLU A 168 -9.37 13.79 -12.99
CA GLU A 168 -8.85 14.71 -11.97
C GLU A 168 -9.94 15.16 -10.99
N ARG A 169 -11.14 15.50 -11.48
CA ARG A 169 -12.28 15.81 -10.61
C ARG A 169 -12.67 14.63 -9.73
N ARG A 170 -12.69 13.41 -10.28
CA ARG A 170 -12.95 12.18 -9.51
C ARG A 170 -11.90 11.99 -8.40
N LEU A 171 -10.63 12.21 -8.71
CA LEU A 171 -9.54 12.15 -7.74
C LEU A 171 -9.67 13.21 -6.64
N SER A 172 -10.02 14.46 -6.98
CA SER A 172 -10.25 15.52 -5.99
C SER A 172 -11.37 15.12 -5.02
N ARG A 173 -12.53 14.71 -5.54
CA ARG A 173 -13.67 14.26 -4.73
C ARG A 173 -13.32 13.08 -3.83
N ALA A 174 -12.55 12.12 -4.34
CA ALA A 174 -12.11 10.97 -3.54
C ALA A 174 -11.16 11.40 -2.40
N ARG A 175 -10.24 12.34 -2.66
CA ARG A 175 -9.32 12.89 -1.66
C ARG A 175 -10.07 13.69 -0.59
N GLU A 176 -11.01 14.52 -0.99
CA GLU A 176 -11.87 15.26 -0.05
C GLU A 176 -12.63 14.30 0.87
N ARG A 177 -13.21 13.22 0.33
CA ARG A 177 -13.88 12.19 1.14
C ARG A 177 -12.92 11.45 2.07
N TYR A 178 -11.68 11.20 1.63
CA TYR A 178 -10.64 10.61 2.48
C TYR A 178 -10.25 11.54 3.63
N ASP A 179 -10.05 12.83 3.35
CA ASP A 179 -9.71 13.84 4.35
C ASP A 179 -10.86 14.09 5.33
N ASP A 180 -12.11 14.11 4.85
CA ASP A 180 -13.31 14.17 5.68
C ASP A 180 -13.44 12.93 6.58
N TYR A 181 -13.22 11.73 6.05
CA TYR A 181 -13.22 10.51 6.86
C TYR A 181 -12.13 10.54 7.94
N ARG A 182 -10.93 11.04 7.61
CA ARG A 182 -9.76 11.06 8.50
C ARG A 182 -9.80 12.19 9.54
N PHE A 183 -10.33 13.36 9.18
CA PHE A 183 -10.22 14.59 9.97
C PHE A 183 -11.56 15.30 10.22
N GLY A 184 -12.64 14.92 9.53
CA GLY A 184 -13.95 15.57 9.53
C GLY A 184 -14.69 15.57 10.87
N GLY A 185 -14.19 14.82 11.85
CA GLY A 185 -14.66 14.88 13.25
C GLY A 185 -14.57 16.25 13.92
N TYR A 186 -13.89 17.25 13.31
CA TYR A 186 -13.81 18.62 13.82
C TYR A 186 -14.88 19.59 13.30
N ARG A 187 -15.69 19.26 12.27
CA ARG A 187 -16.62 20.23 11.66
C ARG A 187 -18.08 19.80 11.49
N GLY A 188 -18.43 18.54 11.68
CA GLY A 188 -19.83 18.12 11.61
C GLY A 188 -19.99 16.70 12.09
N GLY A 189 -20.83 16.49 13.10
CA GLY A 189 -21.11 15.18 13.66
C GLY A 189 -21.72 14.23 12.63
N PHE A 190 -20.86 13.43 11.98
CA PHE A 190 -21.28 12.19 11.35
C PHE A 190 -21.27 11.09 12.43
N PRO A 191 -22.41 10.41 12.70
CA PRO A 191 -22.49 9.35 13.70
C PRO A 191 -21.75 8.06 13.31
N GLY A 192 -21.06 8.00 12.16
CA GLY A 192 -20.33 6.81 11.70
C GLY A 192 -18.99 6.54 12.39
N ALA A 193 -18.39 7.56 13.02
CA ALA A 193 -17.15 7.41 13.81
C ALA A 193 -17.44 7.26 15.33
N ALA A 194 -18.71 7.38 15.75
CA ALA A 194 -19.10 7.36 17.16
C ALA A 194 -19.08 5.97 17.81
N GLY A 195 -18.76 4.91 17.06
CA GLY A 195 -18.69 3.53 17.56
C GLY A 195 -17.29 3.00 17.89
N TYR A 196 -16.23 3.70 17.46
CA TYR A 196 -14.85 3.37 17.83
C TYR A 196 -14.27 4.51 18.66
N VAL A 197 -14.77 4.63 19.90
CA VAL A 197 -13.99 5.28 20.94
C VAL A 197 -12.86 4.32 21.30
N GLY A 198 -11.87 4.21 20.40
CA GLY A 198 -10.56 3.75 20.78
C GLY A 198 -10.09 4.70 21.87
N GLN A 199 -9.87 4.17 23.06
CA GLN A 199 -9.25 4.93 24.14
C GLN A 199 -7.98 5.59 23.59
N PRO A 200 -7.75 6.89 23.85
CA PRO A 200 -6.51 7.51 23.46
C PRO A 200 -5.38 6.78 24.19
N VAL A 201 -4.54 6.08 23.43
CA VAL A 201 -3.27 5.59 23.94
C VAL A 201 -2.43 6.86 24.15
N TYR A 202 -2.44 7.39 25.37
CA TYR A 202 -1.56 8.47 25.79
C TYR A 202 -0.11 7.98 25.68
N GLY A 203 0.55 8.36 24.59
CA GLY A 203 1.94 8.06 24.32
C GLY A 203 2.62 9.23 23.66
N GLY A 204 3.01 10.22 24.47
CA GLY A 204 3.96 11.28 24.10
C GLY A 204 3.37 12.40 23.24
N ALA A 205 3.39 13.62 23.80
CA ALA A 205 3.24 14.82 22.99
C ALA A 205 4.30 14.83 21.86
N PRO A 206 3.94 15.08 20.60
CA PRO A 206 4.95 15.30 19.57
C PRO A 206 5.71 16.58 19.93
N SER A 207 7.01 16.44 20.17
CA SER A 207 7.93 17.57 20.25
C SER A 207 7.72 18.46 19.02
N ALA A 208 7.51 19.76 19.26
CA ALA A 208 7.29 20.75 18.21
C ALA A 208 8.35 20.62 17.10
N MET A 209 7.90 20.34 15.89
CA MET A 209 8.78 20.41 14.72
C MET A 209 9.16 21.87 14.48
N PRO A 210 10.43 22.17 14.16
CA PRO A 210 10.84 23.52 13.81
C PRO A 210 10.13 23.96 12.52
N VAL A 211 9.48 25.12 12.56
CA VAL A 211 8.87 25.77 11.40
C VAL A 211 9.99 26.21 10.47
N ILE A 212 10.21 25.46 9.38
CA ILE A 212 11.08 25.89 8.29
C ILE A 212 10.32 26.95 7.50
N GLN A 213 10.78 28.21 7.59
CA GLN A 213 10.23 29.29 6.77
C GLN A 213 10.56 29.01 5.29
N PRO A 214 9.57 29.10 4.38
CA PRO A 214 9.84 28.98 2.95
C PRO A 214 10.72 30.15 2.47
N PRO A 215 11.62 29.93 1.50
CA PRO A 215 12.44 30.99 0.95
C PRO A 215 11.56 32.06 0.28
N LEU A 216 11.88 33.33 0.54
CA LEU A 216 11.23 34.48 -0.07
C LEU A 216 11.45 34.44 -1.59
N ILE A 217 10.37 34.24 -2.35
CA ILE A 217 10.39 34.37 -3.81
C ILE A 217 10.36 35.87 -4.14
N PRO A 218 11.35 36.41 -4.88
CA PRO A 218 11.30 37.80 -5.31
C PRO A 218 10.16 38.02 -6.31
N ALA A 219 9.38 39.07 -6.08
CA ALA A 219 8.26 39.46 -6.93
C ALA A 219 8.72 39.76 -8.36
N TYR A 220 8.15 39.05 -9.33
CA TYR A 220 8.37 39.31 -10.75
C TYR A 220 7.68 40.64 -11.14
N SER A 221 8.48 41.63 -11.53
CA SER A 221 7.98 42.89 -12.07
C SER A 221 7.91 42.80 -13.60
N PRO A 222 6.73 42.94 -14.23
CA PRO A 222 6.64 42.96 -15.69
C PRO A 222 7.25 44.26 -16.24
N ARG A 223 8.13 44.13 -17.25
CA ARG A 223 8.66 45.27 -18.00
C ARG A 223 7.56 45.88 -18.87
N PRO A 224 7.44 47.22 -18.96
CA PRO A 224 6.49 47.83 -19.87
C PRO A 224 6.93 47.62 -21.32
N VAL A 225 5.97 47.27 -22.17
CA VAL A 225 6.13 47.21 -23.63
C VAL A 225 5.88 48.63 -24.14
N ALA A 226 6.88 49.24 -24.79
CA ALA A 226 6.72 50.51 -25.48
C ALA A 226 5.99 50.27 -26.80
N TYR A 227 4.94 51.06 -27.06
CA TYR A 227 4.29 51.19 -28.37
C TYR A 227 5.06 52.18 -29.24
#